data_AF-A0A7Y4TZF3-F1
#
_entry.id   AF-A0A7Y4TZF3-F1
#
_cell.length_a   1.000
_cell.length_b   1.000
_cell.length_c   1.000
_cell.angle_alpha   90.00
_cell.angle_beta   90.00
_cell.angle_gamma   90.00
#
_symmetry.space_group_name_H-M   'P 1'
#
loop_
_entity.id
_entity.type
_entity.pdbx_description
1 polymer ?
#
loop_
_entity_poly.entity_id
_entity_poly.type
_entity_poly.pdbx_seq_one_letter_code
_entity_poly.pdbx_strand_id
1 'polypeptide(L)'
;MKNQPTAENGTGVFQPDLLLPSQFFTALRGRSQGDGQRRLMIAVLEDAIECFQKYLDAKDSRGRQLGTEAEAWFLTDEPTWLFSFANVCETLDLNPAFLREGLLAWKTNRLVARPAEDATDSLLPDADKKHDSQHAA
;
A
#
# COMPACT_ATOMS: atom_id res chain seq x y z
N MET A 1 -63.00 -19.33 -7.33
CA MET A 1 -62.15 -20.06 -8.30
C MET A 1 -60.92 -19.22 -8.62
N LYS A 2 -59.79 -19.90 -8.77
CA LYS A 2 -58.41 -19.41 -8.91
C LYS A 2 -58.28 -18.37 -10.03
N ASN A 3 -57.47 -17.33 -9.83
CA ASN A 3 -56.67 -16.71 -10.88
C ASN A 3 -55.35 -16.24 -10.25
N GLN A 4 -54.29 -16.95 -10.61
CA GLN A 4 -52.90 -16.67 -10.27
C GLN A 4 -52.31 -15.79 -11.38
N PRO A 5 -51.54 -14.73 -11.09
CA PRO A 5 -50.65 -14.16 -12.09
C PRO A 5 -49.34 -14.94 -12.10
N THR A 6 -49.01 -15.45 -13.28
CA THR A 6 -47.75 -16.07 -13.68
C THR A 6 -46.60 -15.07 -13.69
N ALA A 7 -45.39 -15.61 -13.57
CA ALA A 7 -44.12 -14.93 -13.41
C ALA A 7 -43.69 -14.04 -14.58
N GLU A 8 -42.96 -12.97 -14.27
CA GLU A 8 -41.87 -12.48 -15.13
C GLU A 8 -40.79 -11.75 -14.32
N ASN A 9 -39.62 -12.38 -14.27
CA ASN A 9 -38.35 -11.77 -13.89
C ASN A 9 -38.04 -10.63 -14.88
N GLY A 10 -38.31 -9.38 -14.48
CA GLY A 10 -37.87 -8.18 -15.16
C GLY A 10 -36.86 -7.42 -14.31
N THR A 11 -35.56 -7.67 -14.54
CA THR A 11 -34.44 -6.72 -14.39
C THR A 11 -34.61 -5.62 -13.34
N GLY A 12 -34.29 -5.92 -12.08
CA GLY A 12 -34.13 -4.91 -11.02
C GLY A 12 -32.80 -4.15 -11.12
N VAL A 13 -32.50 -3.52 -12.26
CA VAL A 13 -31.21 -2.86 -12.48
C VAL A 13 -31.44 -1.54 -13.23
N PHE A 14 -31.31 -0.42 -12.50
CA PHE A 14 -31.52 0.98 -12.91
C PHE A 14 -32.95 1.49 -12.94
N GLN A 15 -33.54 1.66 -11.75
CA GLN A 15 -34.46 2.79 -11.54
C GLN A 15 -33.62 3.99 -11.11
N PRO A 16 -33.42 5.04 -11.95
CA PRO A 16 -32.83 6.27 -11.47
C PRO A 16 -33.89 6.93 -10.59
N ASP A 17 -33.71 6.86 -9.27
CA ASP A 17 -34.42 7.75 -8.37
C ASP A 17 -34.08 9.17 -8.80
N LEU A 18 -35.03 9.87 -9.42
CA LEU A 18 -34.95 11.30 -9.70
C LEU A 18 -35.02 12.03 -8.36
N LEU A 19 -33.88 12.06 -7.66
CA LEU A 19 -33.74 12.71 -6.38
C LEU A 19 -33.89 14.21 -6.57
N LEU A 20 -34.86 14.81 -5.89
CA LEU A 20 -34.91 16.25 -5.68
C LEU A 20 -33.59 16.69 -5.03
N PRO A 21 -33.07 17.89 -5.33
CA PRO A 21 -31.83 18.40 -4.71
C PRO A 21 -31.83 18.31 -3.17
N SER A 22 -33.00 18.44 -2.54
CA SER A 22 -33.18 18.29 -1.10
C SER A 22 -33.04 16.86 -0.58
N GLN A 23 -33.32 15.85 -1.41
CA GLN A 23 -33.17 14.42 -1.07
C GLN A 23 -31.81 13.86 -1.48
N PHE A 24 -31.11 14.50 -2.42
CA PHE A 24 -29.80 14.09 -2.93
C PHE A 24 -28.76 13.92 -1.82
N PHE A 25 -28.61 14.93 -0.94
CA PHE A 25 -27.64 14.88 0.15
C PHE A 25 -28.01 13.86 1.24
N THR A 26 -29.29 13.60 1.47
CA THR A 26 -29.76 12.58 2.41
C THR A 26 -29.49 11.17 1.88
N ALA A 27 -29.73 10.93 0.59
CA ALA A 27 -29.44 9.66 -0.07
C ALA A 27 -27.93 9.35 -0.13
N LEU A 28 -27.10 10.36 -0.39
CA LEU A 28 -25.63 10.24 -0.35
C LEU A 28 -25.11 9.91 1.06
N ARG A 29 -25.63 10.57 2.11
CA ARG A 29 -25.26 10.26 3.50
C ARG A 29 -25.62 8.82 3.88
N GLY A 30 -26.74 8.30 3.40
CA GLY A 30 -27.19 6.94 3.68
C GLY A 30 -26.44 5.83 2.94
N ARG A 31 -25.73 6.14 1.84
CA ARG A 31 -25.10 5.11 0.98
C ARG A 31 -23.58 5.19 0.80
N SER A 32 -22.92 6.33 1.05
CA SER A 32 -21.53 6.48 0.55
C SER A 32 -20.50 7.07 1.50
N GLN A 33 -20.88 7.79 2.56
CA GLN A 33 -19.87 8.53 3.35
C GLN A 33 -19.05 7.63 4.28
N GLY A 34 -19.69 6.68 4.97
CA GLY A 34 -18.98 5.71 5.80
C GLY A 34 -18.14 4.71 5.01
N ASP A 35 -18.60 4.31 3.82
CA ASP A 35 -17.90 3.32 2.99
C ASP A 35 -16.75 3.96 2.19
N GLY A 36 -16.93 5.16 1.63
CA GLY A 36 -15.91 5.84 0.82
C GLY A 36 -14.68 6.27 1.64
N GLN A 37 -14.89 6.90 2.78
CA GLN A 37 -13.78 7.31 3.66
C GLN A 37 -13.02 6.10 4.19
N ARG A 38 -13.73 5.07 4.66
CA ARG A 38 -13.13 3.84 5.18
C ARG A 38 -12.32 3.11 4.11
N ARG A 39 -12.85 2.99 2.89
CA ARG A 39 -12.14 2.40 1.75
C ARG A 39 -10.88 3.18 1.38
N LEU A 40 -10.93 4.51 1.44
CA LEU A 40 -9.74 5.33 1.22
C LEU A 40 -8.70 5.11 2.33
N MET A 41 -9.12 5.02 3.59
CA MET A 41 -8.20 4.73 4.70
C MET A 41 -7.54 3.35 4.57
N ILE A 42 -8.26 2.34 4.08
CA ILE A 42 -7.69 1.03 3.75
C ILE A 42 -6.63 1.18 2.64
N ALA A 43 -6.96 1.89 1.56
CA ALA A 43 -6.03 2.10 0.45
C ALA A 43 -4.76 2.84 0.89
N VAL A 44 -4.88 3.85 1.76
CA VAL A 44 -3.74 4.57 2.34
C VAL A 44 -2.88 3.65 3.19
N LEU A 45 -3.49 2.82 4.03
CA LEU A 45 -2.75 1.86 4.85
C LEU A 45 -2.02 0.82 4.00
N GLU A 46 -2.68 0.29 2.97
CA GLU A 46 -2.11 -0.67 2.02
C GLU A 46 -0.92 -0.07 1.27
N ASP A 47 -1.07 1.13 0.71
CA ASP A 47 0.00 1.85 0.00
C ASP A 47 1.20 2.13 0.91
N ALA A 48 0.96 2.56 2.16
CA ALA A 48 2.03 2.80 3.13
C ALA A 48 2.81 1.51 3.45
N ILE A 49 2.11 0.38 3.63
CA ILE A 49 2.74 -0.92 3.89
C ILE A 49 3.52 -1.38 2.66
N GLU A 50 2.95 -1.29 1.46
CA GLU A 50 3.64 -1.66 0.22
C GLU A 50 4.90 -0.80 0.03
N CYS A 51 4.80 0.51 0.21
CA CYS A 51 5.91 1.45 0.12
C CYS A 51 7.03 1.08 1.10
N PHE A 52 6.68 0.84 2.37
CA PHE A 52 7.63 0.43 3.40
C PHE A 52 8.33 -0.89 3.06
N GLN A 53 7.57 -1.90 2.62
CA GLN A 53 8.13 -3.20 2.30
C GLN A 53 9.00 -3.17 1.03
N LYS A 54 8.56 -2.44 0.01
CA LYS A 54 9.23 -2.32 -1.29
C LYS A 54 10.56 -1.60 -1.19
N TYR A 55 10.61 -0.53 -0.40
CA TYR A 55 11.79 0.32 -0.31
C TYR A 55 12.71 0.00 0.87
N LEU A 56 12.42 -1.06 1.63
CA LEU A 56 13.30 -1.52 2.72
C LEU A 56 14.73 -1.77 2.26
N ASP A 57 14.89 -2.36 1.06
CA ASP A 57 16.17 -2.76 0.48
C ASP A 57 16.62 -1.83 -0.68
N ALA A 58 16.01 -0.64 -0.79
CA ALA A 58 16.32 0.27 -1.88
C ALA A 58 17.77 0.77 -1.85
N LYS A 59 18.49 0.59 -2.95
CA LYS A 59 19.89 1.06 -3.12
C LYS A 59 19.95 2.52 -3.57
N ASP A 60 18.90 3.04 -4.19
CA ASP A 60 18.81 4.42 -4.64
C ASP A 60 18.34 5.37 -3.52
N SER A 61 18.76 6.63 -3.59
CA SER A 61 18.47 7.62 -2.53
C SER A 61 16.99 7.93 -2.40
N ARG A 62 16.23 7.89 -3.50
CA ARG A 62 14.81 8.22 -3.51
C ARG A 62 14.00 7.12 -2.84
N GLY A 63 14.27 5.85 -3.17
CA GLY A 63 13.65 4.70 -2.52
C GLY A 63 13.89 4.72 -1.01
N ARG A 64 15.13 4.94 -0.56
CA ARG A 64 15.43 5.04 0.88
C ARG A 64 14.62 6.14 1.58
N GLN A 65 14.47 7.30 0.93
CA GLN A 65 13.68 8.40 1.48
C GLN A 65 12.20 8.01 1.60
N LEU A 66 11.63 7.41 0.56
CA LEU A 66 10.23 6.94 0.57
C LEU A 66 9.97 5.90 1.67
N GLY A 67 10.88 4.92 1.83
CA GLY A 67 10.76 3.93 2.89
C GLY A 67 10.86 4.54 4.29
N THR A 68 11.76 5.52 4.48
CA THR A 68 11.92 6.23 5.76
C THR A 68 10.69 7.10 6.07
N GLU A 69 10.10 7.74 5.06
CA GLU A 69 8.88 8.53 5.21
C GLU A 69 7.68 7.65 5.60
N ALA A 70 7.53 6.48 4.97
CA ALA A 70 6.51 5.51 5.34
C ALA A 70 6.71 5.01 6.78
N GLU A 71 7.95 4.70 7.18
CA GLU A 71 8.28 4.33 8.56
C GLU A 71 7.93 5.44 9.57
N ALA A 72 8.28 6.69 9.27
CA ALA A 72 7.97 7.83 10.11
C ALA A 72 6.45 8.03 10.25
N TRP A 73 5.69 7.82 9.18
CA TRP A 73 4.23 7.88 9.21
C TRP A 73 3.63 6.85 10.18
N PHE A 74 4.12 5.60 10.16
CA PHE A 74 3.68 4.58 11.12
C PHE A 74 4.00 4.97 12.57
N LEU A 75 5.18 5.54 12.83
CA LEU A 75 5.66 5.88 14.17
C LEU A 75 5.11 7.20 14.74
N THR A 76 4.36 7.95 13.94
CA THR A 76 3.76 9.22 14.40
C THR A 76 2.60 8.93 15.36
N ASP A 77 2.72 9.40 16.61
CA ASP A 77 1.69 9.20 17.66
C ASP A 77 0.56 10.23 17.63
N GLU A 78 0.84 11.45 17.18
CA GLU A 78 -0.14 12.53 17.26
C GLU A 78 -1.19 12.44 16.13
N PRO A 79 -2.50 12.39 16.45
CA PRO A 79 -3.58 12.38 15.47
C PRO A 79 -3.81 13.76 14.85
N THR A 80 -2.78 14.28 14.20
CA THR A 80 -2.74 15.64 13.63
C THR A 80 -3.57 15.81 12.36
N TRP A 81 -3.85 14.72 11.64
CA TRP A 81 -4.62 14.72 10.39
C TRP A 81 -5.51 13.47 10.31
N LEU A 82 -6.68 13.58 9.66
CA LEU A 82 -7.60 12.52 9.24
C LEU A 82 -6.94 11.22 8.75
N PHE A 83 -5.84 11.30 8.00
CA PHE A 83 -5.09 10.12 7.52
C PHE A 83 -3.78 9.88 8.28
N SER A 84 -3.67 10.39 9.51
CA SER A 84 -2.63 9.94 10.42
C SER A 84 -2.83 8.45 10.71
N PHE A 85 -1.74 7.74 10.94
CA PHE A 85 -1.77 6.32 11.24
C PHE A 85 -2.70 5.99 12.43
N ALA A 86 -2.69 6.82 13.48
CA ALA A 86 -3.58 6.69 14.64
C ALA A 86 -5.07 6.73 14.24
N ASN A 87 -5.48 7.75 13.47
CA ASN A 87 -6.88 7.92 13.04
C ASN A 87 -7.32 6.82 12.06
N VAL A 88 -6.40 6.36 11.20
CA VAL A 88 -6.64 5.22 10.30
C VAL A 88 -6.88 3.95 11.12
N CYS A 89 -6.01 3.66 12.10
CA CYS A 89 -6.18 2.48 12.95
C CYS A 89 -7.48 2.54 13.75
N GLU A 90 -7.81 3.70 14.34
CA GLU A 90 -9.05 3.91 15.08
C GLU A 90 -10.29 3.68 14.20
N THR A 91 -10.33 4.25 13.00
CA THR A 91 -11.48 4.10 12.09
C THR A 91 -11.63 2.68 11.53
N LEU A 92 -10.52 1.93 11.46
CA LEU A 92 -10.51 0.55 10.97
C LEU A 92 -10.61 -0.49 12.08
N ASP A 93 -10.79 -0.08 13.34
CA ASP A 93 -10.79 -0.95 14.53
C ASP A 93 -9.52 -1.81 14.66
N LEU A 94 -8.36 -1.23 14.34
CA LEU A 94 -7.04 -1.86 14.41
C LEU A 94 -6.25 -1.37 15.62
N ASN A 95 -5.45 -2.25 16.22
CA ASN A 95 -4.52 -1.85 17.27
C ASN A 95 -3.24 -1.26 16.65
N PRO A 96 -2.96 0.04 16.84
CA PRO A 96 -1.79 0.69 16.24
C PRO A 96 -0.47 0.16 16.78
N ALA A 97 -0.40 -0.19 18.08
CA ALA A 97 0.81 -0.72 18.70
C ALA A 97 1.16 -2.10 18.12
N PHE A 98 0.16 -2.97 17.97
CA PHE A 98 0.35 -4.29 17.38
C PHE A 98 0.86 -4.23 15.94
N LEU A 99 0.30 -3.31 15.13
CA LEU A 99 0.77 -3.12 13.76
C LEU A 99 2.22 -2.62 13.71
N ARG A 100 2.59 -1.67 14.56
CA ARG A 100 3.96 -1.17 14.65
C ARG A 100 4.94 -2.26 15.05
N GLU A 101 4.61 -3.03 16.08
CA GLU A 101 5.42 -4.17 16.53
C GLU A 101 5.62 -5.18 15.39
N GLY A 102 4.56 -5.53 14.67
CA GLY A 102 4.62 -6.43 13.52
C GLY A 102 5.51 -5.89 12.39
N LEU A 103 5.37 -4.62 12.03
CA LEU A 103 6.17 -3.99 10.97
C LEU A 103 7.65 -3.89 11.33
N LEU A 104 7.97 -3.55 12.58
CA LEU A 104 9.36 -3.47 13.07
C LEU A 104 10.01 -4.85 13.19
N ALA A 105 9.27 -5.85 13.68
CA ALA A 105 9.74 -7.23 13.73
C ALA A 105 10.01 -7.79 12.33
N TRP A 106 9.10 -7.53 11.38
CA TRP A 106 9.28 -7.89 9.98
C TRP A 106 10.52 -7.24 9.36
N LYS A 107 10.69 -5.93 9.56
CA LYS A 107 11.87 -5.18 9.09
C LYS A 107 13.16 -5.79 9.64
N THR A 108 13.20 -6.06 10.94
CA THR A 108 14.37 -6.66 11.59
C THR A 108 14.70 -8.03 11.01
N ASN A 109 13.69 -8.89 10.87
CA ASN A 109 13.87 -10.23 10.30
C ASN A 109 14.38 -10.15 8.85
N ARG A 110 13.87 -9.22 8.04
CA ARG A 110 14.29 -9.08 6.64
C ARG A 110 15.72 -8.56 6.50
N LEU A 111 16.15 -7.66 7.38
CA LEU A 111 17.53 -7.19 7.43
C LEU A 111 18.50 -8.30 7.88
N VAL A 112 18.07 -9.19 8.78
CA VAL A 112 18.87 -10.35 9.24
C VAL A 112 18.91 -11.46 8.20
N ALA A 113 17.78 -11.73 7.53
CA ALA A 113 17.66 -12.76 6.51
C ALA A 113 18.39 -12.41 5.21
N ARG A 114 18.96 -11.21 5.08
CA ARG A 114 19.73 -10.79 3.90
C ARG A 114 20.92 -11.74 3.71
N PRO A 115 20.91 -12.59 2.68
CA PRO A 115 22.08 -13.39 2.36
C PRO A 115 23.22 -12.46 1.90
N ALA A 116 24.44 -12.80 2.31
CA ALA A 116 25.67 -12.05 2.03
C ALA A 116 26.14 -12.13 0.56
N GLU A 117 25.21 -12.11 -0.40
CA GLU A 117 25.48 -12.29 -1.83
C GLU A 117 25.76 -10.97 -2.58
N ASP A 118 25.56 -9.82 -1.94
CA ASP A 118 26.03 -8.51 -2.44
C ASP A 118 27.55 -8.32 -2.32
N ALA A 119 28.29 -9.26 -1.70
CA ALA A 119 29.75 -9.18 -1.55
C ALA A 119 30.55 -9.83 -2.69
N THR A 120 29.92 -10.61 -3.59
CA THR A 120 30.63 -11.39 -4.62
C THR A 120 30.67 -10.75 -6.01
N ASP A 121 29.98 -9.64 -6.26
CA ASP A 121 29.99 -8.97 -7.58
C ASP A 121 31.09 -7.88 -7.73
N SER A 122 31.97 -7.74 -6.74
CA SER A 122 33.04 -6.70 -6.73
C SER A 122 34.47 -7.25 -6.81
N LEU A 123 34.66 -8.56 -6.99
CA LEU A 123 36.00 -9.17 -7.06
C LEU A 123 36.14 -10.05 -8.30
N LEU A 124 36.29 -9.39 -9.46
CA LEU A 124 37.09 -9.92 -10.55
C LEU A 124 38.37 -9.06 -10.65
N PRO A 125 39.55 -9.60 -10.34
CA PRO A 125 40.79 -8.95 -10.71
C PRO A 125 40.93 -9.01 -12.23
N ASP A 126 41.11 -7.86 -12.87
CA ASP A 126 41.59 -7.74 -14.25
C ASP A 126 42.97 -8.41 -14.36
N ALA A 127 42.98 -9.72 -14.62
CA ALA A 127 44.16 -10.47 -14.98
C ALA A 127 44.37 -10.41 -16.50
N ASP A 128 45.39 -9.67 -16.88
CA ASP A 128 46.32 -9.96 -17.96
C ASP A 128 45.76 -10.40 -19.34
N LYS A 129 45.80 -9.46 -20.30
CA LYS A 129 46.11 -9.79 -21.69
C LYS A 129 47.39 -9.10 -22.12
N LYS A 130 48.52 -9.77 -21.89
CA LYS A 130 49.77 -9.54 -22.60
C LYS A 130 49.94 -10.63 -23.67
N HIS A 131 49.76 -10.26 -24.94
CA HIS A 131 50.29 -10.97 -26.11
C HIS A 131 50.49 -9.91 -27.18
N ASP A 132 51.67 -9.30 -27.23
CA ASP A 132 52.77 -9.68 -28.11
C ASP A 132 52.37 -9.66 -29.60
N SER A 133 52.89 -8.65 -30.29
CA SER A 133 53.02 -8.60 -31.75
C SER A 133 54.19 -7.69 -32.06
N GLN A 134 55.37 -8.29 -32.02
CA GLN A 134 56.57 -7.81 -32.72
C GLN A 134 56.42 -7.91 -34.25
N HIS A 135 57.22 -7.08 -34.94
CA HIS A 135 57.61 -7.13 -36.37
C HIS A 135 56.50 -6.81 -37.39
N ALA A 136 56.71 -6.11 -38.50
CA ALA A 136 57.81 -5.54 -39.29
C ALA A 136 57.14 -4.45 -40.17
N ALA A 137 57.75 -3.47 -40.83
CA ALA A 137 59.10 -3.18 -41.31
C ALA A 137 59.22 -1.65 -41.48
#